data_AF-A0A3P7JS27-F1
#
_entry.id   AF-A0A3P7JS27-F1
#
_cell.length_a   1.000
_cell.length_b   1.000
_cell.length_c   1.000
_cell.angle_alpha   90.00
_cell.angle_beta   90.00
_cell.angle_gamma   90.00
#
_symmetry.space_group_name_H-M   'P 1'
#
loop_
_entity.id
_entity.type
_entity.pdbx_description
1 polymer ?
#
loop_
_entity_poly.entity_id
_entity_poly.type
_entity_poly.pdbx_seq_one_letter_code
_entity_poly.pdbx_strand_id
1 'polypeptide(L)'
;MAVPRSVLAAPGVCLIGSETVTTFDGLFYNASFSGCDQVLTKDCSGRYKFAVLSRVEGDKKIVTVLLNKEKIEIFPAQQKVNVNGMEISVTSESYTVKNAENEVLAVIKKTAD
;
A
#
# COMPACT_ATOMS: atom_id res chain seq x y z
N MET A 1 8.24 8.90 -30.76
CA MET A 1 8.43 9.93 -29.71
C MET A 1 8.81 9.21 -28.43
N ALA A 2 9.92 9.59 -27.79
CA ALA A 2 10.28 9.06 -26.48
C ALA A 2 9.62 9.91 -25.38
N VAL A 3 9.01 9.26 -24.40
CA VAL A 3 8.46 9.94 -23.21
C VAL A 3 9.63 10.49 -22.38
N PRO A 4 9.62 11.76 -21.94
CA PRO A 4 10.73 12.31 -21.17
C PRO A 4 10.90 11.59 -19.84
N ARG A 5 12.13 11.13 -19.58
CA ARG A 5 12.53 10.30 -18.43
C ARG A 5 12.70 11.14 -17.17
N SER A 6 11.65 11.86 -16.78
CA SER A 6 11.68 12.87 -15.71
C SER A 6 10.37 12.96 -14.92
N VAL A 7 9.79 11.81 -14.59
CA VAL A 7 9.18 11.63 -13.26
C VAL A 7 10.13 10.69 -12.52
N LEU A 8 10.94 11.25 -11.62
CA LEU A 8 11.87 10.46 -10.82
C LEU A 8 11.07 9.64 -9.81
N ALA A 9 10.74 8.40 -10.17
CA ALA A 9 10.70 7.35 -9.15
C ALA A 9 12.09 7.32 -8.50
N ALA A 10 12.18 7.63 -7.21
CA ALA A 10 13.43 7.44 -6.48
C ALA A 10 13.85 5.96 -6.61
N PRO A 11 15.16 5.65 -6.66
CA PRO A 11 15.61 4.27 -6.87
C PRO A 11 15.00 3.34 -5.81
N GLY A 12 14.33 2.28 -6.25
CA GLY A 12 13.62 1.36 -5.36
C GLY A 12 12.19 1.78 -4.96
N VAL A 13 11.52 2.65 -5.72
CA VAL A 13 10.08 2.98 -5.54
C VAL A 13 9.23 2.34 -6.64
N CYS A 14 8.18 1.62 -6.25
CA CYS A 14 7.13 1.11 -7.14
C CYS A 14 5.88 2.01 -7.02
N LEU A 15 5.27 2.37 -8.15
CA LEU A 15 4.07 3.20 -8.22
C LEU A 15 2.93 2.43 -8.89
N ILE A 16 1.75 2.41 -8.24
CA ILE A 16 0.56 1.71 -8.73
C ILE A 16 -0.56 2.73 -8.96
N GLY A 17 -0.79 3.10 -10.22
CA GLY A 17 -1.89 3.97 -10.63
C GLY A 17 -3.26 3.30 -10.60
N SER A 18 -4.19 3.84 -11.37
CA SER A 18 -5.49 3.21 -11.68
C SER A 18 -5.35 2.12 -12.73
N GLU A 19 -4.63 2.40 -13.81
CA GLU A 19 -4.45 1.53 -14.98
C GLU A 19 -2.97 1.28 -15.33
N THR A 20 -2.03 1.69 -14.47
CA THR A 20 -0.60 1.71 -14.76
C THR A 20 0.25 1.23 -13.59
N VAL A 21 1.41 0.66 -13.89
CA VAL A 21 2.44 0.25 -12.93
C VAL A 21 3.79 0.79 -13.37
N THR A 22 4.51 1.45 -12.46
CA THR A 22 5.95 1.65 -12.54
C THR A 22 6.61 0.74 -11.51
N THR A 23 7.36 -0.26 -11.96
CA THR A 23 8.11 -1.19 -11.09
C THR A 23 9.26 -0.52 -10.35
N PHE A 24 9.83 -1.20 -9.36
CA PHE A 24 11.01 -0.75 -8.60
C PHE A 24 12.24 -0.41 -9.48
N ASP A 25 12.38 -1.08 -10.63
CA ASP A 25 13.45 -0.87 -11.61
C ASP A 25 13.07 0.15 -12.72
N GLY A 26 11.91 0.81 -12.59
CA GLY A 26 11.44 1.84 -13.51
C GLY A 26 10.78 1.32 -14.80
N LEU A 27 10.54 0.00 -14.94
CA LEU A 27 9.71 -0.52 -16.04
C LEU A 27 8.27 -0.06 -15.87
N PHE A 28 7.69 0.52 -16.92
CA PHE A 28 6.33 1.05 -16.96
C PHE A 28 5.44 0.22 -17.89
N TYR A 29 4.25 -0.19 -17.41
CA TYR A 29 3.27 -0.91 -18.21
C TYR A 29 1.83 -0.63 -17.74
N ASN A 30 0.86 -0.87 -18.64
CA ASN A 30 -0.57 -0.77 -18.32
C ASN A 30 -1.06 -2.06 -17.65
N ALA A 31 -1.85 -1.94 -16.59
CA ALA A 31 -2.44 -3.06 -15.85
C ALA A 31 -3.77 -2.64 -15.22
N SER A 32 -4.81 -3.48 -15.34
CA SER A 32 -6.10 -3.26 -14.68
C SER A 32 -6.15 -3.99 -13.33
N PHE A 33 -6.55 -3.27 -12.28
CA PHE A 33 -6.73 -3.82 -10.93
C PHE A 33 -8.23 -4.04 -10.66
N SER A 34 -8.78 -5.11 -11.22
CA SER A 34 -10.19 -5.50 -11.03
C SER A 34 -10.32 -6.90 -10.42
N GLY A 35 -11.40 -7.12 -9.66
CA GLY A 35 -11.68 -8.41 -9.01
C GLY A 35 -11.02 -8.57 -7.64
N CYS A 36 -10.41 -9.74 -7.41
CA CYS A 36 -9.88 -10.17 -6.11
C CYS A 36 -8.63 -9.37 -5.65
N ASP A 37 -8.23 -9.56 -4.39
CA ASP A 37 -6.97 -9.03 -3.83
C ASP A 37 -5.76 -9.39 -4.72
N GLN A 38 -5.10 -8.36 -5.28
CA GLN A 38 -3.90 -8.49 -6.08
C GLN A 38 -2.67 -8.29 -5.20
N VAL A 39 -1.67 -9.18 -5.30
CA VAL A 39 -0.38 -9.02 -4.60
C VAL A 39 0.48 -8.02 -5.39
N LEU A 40 0.72 -6.85 -4.81
CA LEU A 40 1.55 -5.79 -5.41
C LEU A 40 3.04 -6.02 -5.16
N THR A 41 3.38 -6.47 -3.95
CA THR A 41 4.73 -6.91 -3.59
C THR A 41 4.67 -7.83 -2.37
N LYS A 42 5.64 -8.74 -2.25
CA LYS A 42 5.77 -9.66 -1.13
C LYS A 42 7.23 -10.06 -0.97
N ASP A 43 7.68 -10.18 0.27
CA ASP A 43 8.96 -10.80 0.56
C ASP A 43 8.86 -12.33 0.39
N CYS A 44 9.60 -12.85 -0.59
CA CYS A 44 9.65 -14.27 -0.94
C CYS A 44 10.72 -15.07 -0.18
N SER A 45 11.50 -14.45 0.73
CA SER A 45 12.48 -15.16 1.59
C SER A 45 11.81 -16.02 2.68
N GLY A 46 10.57 -15.69 3.05
CA GLY A 46 9.66 -16.57 3.78
C GLY A 46 9.32 -16.19 5.23
N ARG A 47 8.30 -16.89 5.75
CA ARG A 47 7.96 -17.14 7.16
C ARG A 47 8.20 -16.01 8.20
N TYR A 48 7.65 -14.80 8.12
CA TYR A 48 6.86 -14.13 7.08
C TYR A 48 7.18 -12.63 7.20
N LYS A 49 7.76 -12.00 6.17
CA LYS A 49 8.39 -10.67 6.33
C LYS A 49 7.45 -9.50 6.03
N PHE A 50 6.89 -9.41 4.83
CA PHE A 50 5.70 -8.59 4.56
C PHE A 50 5.02 -9.00 3.24
N ALA A 51 3.77 -8.56 3.05
CA ALA A 51 3.13 -8.48 1.75
C ALA A 51 2.27 -7.20 1.67
N VAL A 52 2.23 -6.57 0.50
CA VAL A 52 1.31 -5.49 0.18
C VAL A 52 0.38 -5.99 -0.92
N LEU A 53 -0.92 -5.92 -0.65
CA LEU A 53 -1.98 -6.27 -1.58
C LEU A 53 -2.88 -5.05 -1.83
N SER A 54 -3.59 -5.04 -2.95
CA SER A 54 -4.66 -4.07 -3.18
C SER A 54 -5.83 -4.71 -3.90
N ARG A 55 -7.03 -4.24 -3.56
CA ARG A 55 -8.27 -4.51 -4.28
C ARG A 55 -9.04 -3.21 -4.52
N VAL A 56 -10.01 -3.30 -5.41
CA VAL A 56 -10.92 -2.21 -5.75
C VAL A 56 -12.34 -2.66 -5.38
N GLU A 57 -12.97 -1.94 -4.43
CA GLU A 57 -14.35 -2.15 -4.01
C GLU A 57 -15.20 -0.97 -4.48
N GLY A 58 -16.04 -1.16 -5.50
CA GLY A 58 -16.63 -0.06 -6.25
C GLY A 58 -15.53 0.81 -6.87
N ASP A 59 -15.58 2.13 -6.71
CA ASP A 59 -14.51 3.04 -7.17
C ASP A 59 -13.44 3.30 -6.10
N LYS A 60 -13.40 2.52 -5.01
CA LYS A 60 -12.51 2.75 -3.87
C LYS A 60 -11.37 1.72 -3.82
N LYS A 61 -10.14 2.21 -3.94
CA LYS A 61 -8.93 1.41 -3.73
C LYS A 61 -8.73 1.13 -2.24
N ILE A 62 -8.52 -0.13 -1.89
CA ILE A 62 -8.15 -0.59 -0.54
C ILE A 62 -6.74 -1.16 -0.64
N VAL A 63 -5.91 -0.87 0.36
CA VAL A 63 -4.53 -1.40 0.45
C VAL A 63 -4.43 -2.25 1.71
N THR A 64 -4.04 -3.51 1.56
CA THR A 64 -3.79 -4.42 2.69
C THR A 64 -2.29 -4.60 2.85
N VAL A 65 -1.77 -4.31 4.04
CA VAL A 65 -0.39 -4.59 4.42
C VAL A 65 -0.41 -5.71 5.45
N LEU A 66 0.25 -6.82 5.11
CA LEU A 66 0.49 -7.96 6.01
C LEU A 66 1.93 -7.83 6.54
N LEU A 67 2.10 -7.69 7.86
CA LEU A 67 3.39 -7.52 8.54
C LEU A 67 3.52 -8.57 9.64
N ASN A 68 4.38 -9.58 9.44
CA ASN A 68 4.49 -10.76 10.32
C ASN A 68 3.14 -11.47 10.53
N LYS A 69 2.43 -11.17 11.63
CA LYS A 69 1.10 -11.71 11.99
C LYS A 69 -0.02 -10.66 11.89
N GLU A 70 0.34 -9.41 11.63
CA GLU A 70 -0.52 -8.24 11.67
C GLU A 70 -1.15 -7.99 10.30
N LYS A 71 -2.46 -7.71 10.27
CA LYS A 71 -3.20 -7.27 9.09
C LYS A 71 -3.59 -5.81 9.26
N ILE A 72 -3.07 -4.94 8.40
CA ILE A 72 -3.41 -3.52 8.33
C ILE A 72 -4.15 -3.26 7.02
N GLU A 73 -5.44 -2.96 7.08
CA GLU A 73 -6.23 -2.52 5.91
C GLU A 73 -6.38 -1.00 5.93
N ILE A 74 -6.00 -0.35 4.84
CA ILE A 74 -6.06 1.11 4.67
C ILE A 74 -7.18 1.42 3.68
N PHE A 75 -8.05 2.35 4.06
CA PHE A 75 -9.18 2.82 3.27
C PHE A 75 -9.00 4.34 3.00
N PRO A 76 -8.17 4.75 2.03
CA PRO A 76 -7.79 6.15 1.83
C PRO A 76 -8.99 7.07 1.63
N ALA A 77 -9.94 6.66 0.78
CA ALA A 77 -11.18 7.40 0.50
C ALA A 77 -12.11 7.57 1.70
N GLN A 78 -11.87 6.88 2.82
CA GLN A 78 -12.62 7.01 4.07
C GLN A 78 -11.79 7.64 5.20
N GLN A 79 -10.49 7.90 4.98
CA GLN A 79 -9.51 8.26 6.01
C GLN A 79 -9.51 7.29 7.20
N LYS A 80 -9.71 6.00 6.92
CA LYS A 80 -9.78 4.93 7.93
C LYS A 80 -8.66 3.90 7.74
N VAL A 81 -8.26 3.32 8.86
CA VAL A 81 -7.35 2.17 8.93
C VAL A 81 -8.00 1.12 9.82
N ASN A 82 -7.88 -0.15 9.46
CA ASN A 82 -8.27 -1.27 10.30
C ASN A 82 -7.01 -2.10 10.64
N VAL A 83 -6.78 -2.36 11.93
CA VAL A 83 -5.66 -3.17 12.40
C VAL A 83 -6.23 -4.39 13.13
N ASN A 84 -6.04 -5.59 12.56
CA ASN A 84 -6.56 -6.87 13.09
C ASN A 84 -8.06 -6.88 13.46
N GLY A 85 -8.89 -6.11 12.74
CA GLY A 85 -10.32 -5.95 13.01
C GLY A 85 -10.70 -4.64 13.71
N MET A 86 -9.74 -3.94 14.33
CA MET A 86 -9.98 -2.68 15.04
C MET A 86 -9.95 -1.48 14.08
N GLU A 87 -11.11 -0.82 13.89
CA GLU A 87 -11.20 0.39 13.07
C GLU A 87 -10.66 1.63 13.81
N ILE A 88 -9.85 2.42 13.10
CA ILE A 88 -9.20 3.65 13.55
C ILE A 88 -9.45 4.74 12.50
N SER A 89 -10.04 5.86 12.92
CA SER A 89 -10.14 7.06 12.10
C SER A 89 -8.82 7.84 12.10
N VAL A 90 -8.23 8.06 10.92
CA VAL A 90 -6.98 8.83 10.77
C VAL A 90 -7.32 10.31 10.67
N THR A 91 -7.50 10.97 11.82
CA THR A 91 -7.82 12.41 11.89
C THR A 91 -6.58 13.28 11.71
N SER A 92 -5.42 12.84 12.19
CA SER A 92 -4.12 13.54 12.14
C SER A 92 -3.32 13.28 10.84
N GLU A 93 -2.29 14.09 10.61
CA GLU A 93 -1.32 13.94 9.51
C GLU A 93 -0.57 12.59 9.53
N SER A 94 -0.40 12.00 10.70
CA SER A 94 0.10 10.64 10.81
C SER A 94 -0.56 9.87 11.95
N TYR A 95 -0.60 8.55 11.79
CA TYR A 95 -1.04 7.59 12.79
C TYR A 95 0.02 6.49 12.94
N THR A 96 0.39 6.17 14.17
CA THR A 96 1.37 5.14 14.49
C THR A 96 0.66 3.86 14.89
N VAL A 97 0.76 2.83 14.06
CA VAL A 97 0.28 1.48 14.35
C VAL A 97 1.26 0.80 15.29
N LYS A 98 0.74 0.19 16.36
CA LYS A 98 1.53 -0.54 17.36
C LYS A 98 0.96 -1.92 17.64
N ASN A 99 1.82 -2.86 18.06
CA ASN A 99 1.38 -4.18 18.53
C ASN A 99 0.90 -4.12 20.01
N ALA A 100 0.46 -5.26 20.54
CA ALA A 100 0.04 -5.41 21.93
C ALA A 100 1.17 -5.13 22.95
N GLU A 101 2.43 -5.24 22.52
CA GLU A 101 3.65 -4.97 23.30
C GLU A 101 4.09 -3.49 23.21
N ASN A 102 3.26 -2.63 22.58
CA ASN A 102 3.49 -1.18 22.38
C ASN A 102 4.70 -0.84 21.47
N GLU A 103 5.22 -1.82 20.74
CA GLU A 103 6.23 -1.65 19.69
C GLU A 103 5.60 -1.02 18.43
N VAL A 104 6.37 -0.19 17.71
CA VAL A 104 5.90 0.47 16.48
C VAL A 104 5.99 -0.49 15.29
N LEU A 105 4.85 -0.82 14.69
CA LEU A 105 4.74 -1.68 13.51
C LEU A 105 4.82 -0.89 12.20
N ALA A 106 4.11 0.24 12.14
CA ALA A 106 4.03 1.09 10.95
C ALA A 106 3.67 2.53 11.33
N VAL A 107 4.07 3.48 10.48
CA VAL A 107 3.59 4.88 10.55
C VAL A 107 2.86 5.19 9.26
N ILE A 108 1.55 5.36 9.37
CA ILE A 108 0.68 5.75 8.27
C ILE A 108 0.69 7.27 8.24
N LYS A 109 1.06 7.85 7.10
CA LYS A 109 1.06 9.30 6.89
C LYS A 109 0.04 9.66 5.83
N LYS A 110 -0.69 10.75 6.03
CA LYS A 110 -1.35 11.43 4.92
C LYS A 110 -0.25 12.03 4.05
N THR A 111 -0.34 11.79 2.76
CA THR A 111 0.44 12.51 1.75
C THR A 111 -0.49 13.55 1.15
N ALA A 112 0.03 14.75 0.87
CA ALA A 112 -0.65 15.64 -0.07
C ALA A 112 -0.65 14.98 -1.45
N ASP A 113 -1.73 15.16 -2.21
CA ASP A 113 -1.82 14.83 -3.63
C ASP A 113 -0.92 15.75 -4.48
#